data_AF-A0A661C661-F1
#
_entry.id   AF-A0A661C661-F1
#
_cell.length_a   1.000
_cell.length_b   1.000
_cell.length_c   1.000
_cell.angle_alpha   90.00
_cell.angle_beta   90.00
_cell.angle_gamma   90.00
#
_symmetry.space_group_name_H-M   'P 1'
#
loop_
_entity.id
_entity.type
_entity.pdbx_description
1 polymer ?
#
loop_
_entity_poly.entity_id
_entity_poly.type
_entity_poly.pdbx_seq_one_letter_code
_entity_poly.pdbx_strand_id
1 'polypeptide(L)'
;MKKIVIMMLFAISAFTLMSGCSNDSTPATPTLTGTAATGAPIDGTVTVKDAKGAEKDIATSADGSFTLDVTGMTAPYLLRVMPSSGPTLYSYASQNGQTINLTPTTNLAMFLAAGQTDLDAMYTSWDGTAVTATQVATAEGTVRANLVTQMEAAGLDVANYDLFTSAFAANGLGIDGVLDDLIITVDSGTNSFIFTDGSGADLGFDDALAPPAPTAPTAPGDAISIVTVS
;
A
#
# COMPACT_ATOMS: atom_id res chain seq x y z
N MET A 1 -10.49 -62.96 58.34
CA MET A 1 -10.77 -63.73 57.11
C MET A 1 -12.03 -63.15 56.48
N LYS A 2 -11.98 -62.75 55.19
CA LYS A 2 -13.12 -62.51 54.27
C LYS A 2 -14.09 -61.38 54.67
N LYS A 3 -14.71 -60.57 53.81
CA LYS A 3 -14.58 -60.11 52.41
C LYS A 3 -15.66 -59.00 52.33
N ILE A 4 -15.31 -57.84 51.75
CA ILE A 4 -16.05 -57.13 50.68
C ILE A 4 -17.55 -56.80 50.90
N VAL A 5 -17.92 -55.53 50.76
CA VAL A 5 -18.77 -54.95 49.67
C VAL A 5 -19.04 -53.49 50.04
N ILE A 6 -18.46 -52.54 49.28
CA ILE A 6 -18.86 -51.13 49.27
C ILE A 6 -19.73 -50.95 48.02
N MET A 7 -21.00 -50.64 48.25
CA MET A 7 -22.00 -50.39 47.21
C MET A 7 -22.37 -48.91 47.20
N MET A 8 -22.15 -48.34 46.02
CA MET A 8 -22.29 -46.98 45.53
C MET A 8 -23.77 -46.55 45.46
N LEU A 9 -24.12 -45.29 45.78
CA LEU A 9 -25.32 -44.65 45.22
C LEU A 9 -25.27 -43.10 45.25
N PHE A 10 -25.03 -42.55 44.06
CA PHE A 10 -25.56 -41.33 43.43
C PHE A 10 -26.06 -40.15 44.28
N ALA A 11 -25.36 -39.01 44.18
CA ALA A 11 -25.91 -37.67 44.39
C ALA A 11 -25.68 -36.82 43.12
N ILE A 12 -26.77 -36.36 42.52
CA ILE A 12 -26.80 -35.50 41.33
C ILE A 12 -26.53 -34.06 41.78
N SER A 13 -25.37 -33.51 41.41
CA SER A 13 -25.06 -32.08 41.56
C SER A 13 -25.11 -31.41 40.19
N ALA A 14 -26.14 -30.57 39.97
CA ALA A 14 -26.21 -29.67 38.83
C ALA A 14 -25.21 -28.53 39.04
N PHE A 15 -24.08 -28.57 38.34
CA PHE A 15 -23.09 -27.51 38.30
C PHE A 15 -23.25 -26.76 36.98
N THR A 16 -23.87 -25.58 37.03
CA THR A 16 -23.96 -24.67 35.88
C THR A 16 -22.59 -24.05 35.63
N LEU A 17 -21.87 -24.55 34.62
CA LEU A 17 -20.63 -23.94 34.15
C LEU A 17 -20.97 -22.67 33.36
N MET A 18 -20.58 -21.54 33.92
CA MET A 18 -20.54 -20.25 33.23
C MET A 18 -19.36 -20.27 32.25
N SER A 19 -19.62 -20.57 30.97
CA SER A 19 -18.62 -20.45 29.90
C SER A 19 -18.42 -18.99 29.54
N GLY A 20 -17.49 -18.32 30.24
CA GLY A 20 -16.91 -17.07 29.79
C GLY A 20 -15.88 -17.36 28.70
N CYS A 21 -16.22 -17.07 27.44
CA CYS A 21 -15.23 -16.92 26.38
C CYS A 21 -14.50 -15.59 26.61
N SER A 22 -13.35 -15.64 27.27
CA SER A 22 -12.38 -14.55 27.20
C SER A 22 -11.82 -14.52 25.78
N ASN A 23 -12.35 -13.61 24.98
CA ASN A 23 -11.75 -13.13 23.74
C ASN A 23 -10.53 -12.28 24.10
N ASP A 24 -9.42 -12.96 24.39
CA ASP A 24 -8.08 -12.37 24.50
C ASP A 24 -7.62 -11.93 23.10
N SER A 25 -8.22 -10.84 22.62
CA SER A 25 -7.74 -10.10 21.46
C SER A 25 -6.46 -9.40 21.87
N THR A 26 -5.31 -10.08 21.71
CA THR A 26 -4.00 -9.43 21.84
C THR A 26 -4.00 -8.23 20.89
N PRO A 27 -3.73 -6.99 21.36
CA PRO A 27 -3.71 -5.83 20.48
C PRO A 27 -2.75 -6.08 19.32
N ALA A 28 -3.26 -6.02 18.09
CA ALA A 28 -2.42 -6.17 16.91
C ALA A 28 -1.36 -5.07 16.92
N THR A 29 -0.09 -5.46 16.76
CA THR A 29 1.03 -4.53 16.68
C THR A 29 0.80 -3.61 15.47
N PRO A 30 0.84 -2.27 15.64
CA PRO A 30 0.68 -1.36 14.51
C PRO A 30 1.88 -1.53 13.58
N THR A 31 1.61 -2.03 12.38
CA THR A 31 2.64 -2.29 11.36
C THR A 31 2.34 -1.52 10.09
N LEU A 32 3.38 -1.22 9.31
CA LEU A 32 3.27 -0.86 7.91
C LEU A 32 3.81 -2.03 7.09
N THR A 33 3.06 -2.46 6.10
CA THR A 33 3.45 -3.56 5.21
C THR A 33 3.60 -3.04 3.79
N GLY A 34 4.24 -3.78 2.90
CA GLY A 34 4.25 -3.41 1.49
C GLY A 34 5.36 -4.03 0.69
N THR A 35 5.53 -3.52 -0.53
CA THR A 35 6.47 -4.02 -1.53
C THR A 35 7.30 -2.86 -2.08
N ALA A 36 8.62 -3.03 -2.09
CA ALA A 36 9.55 -2.13 -2.75
C ALA A 36 10.02 -2.77 -4.06
N ALA A 37 9.69 -2.13 -5.19
CA ALA A 37 10.01 -2.67 -6.52
C ALA A 37 10.12 -1.58 -7.59
N THR A 38 10.97 -1.81 -8.58
CA THR A 38 11.05 -1.01 -9.83
C THR A 38 10.74 -1.87 -11.06
N GLY A 39 9.85 -2.85 -10.93
CA GLY A 39 9.67 -3.98 -11.87
C GLY A 39 10.42 -5.25 -11.41
N ALA A 40 11.55 -5.07 -10.74
CA ALA A 40 12.20 -6.09 -9.94
C ALA A 40 12.10 -5.78 -8.45
N PRO A 41 12.11 -6.81 -7.57
CA PRO A 41 12.29 -6.63 -6.13
C PRO A 41 13.50 -5.73 -5.81
N ILE A 42 13.31 -4.73 -4.95
CA ILE A 42 14.41 -3.91 -4.45
C ILE A 42 15.06 -4.60 -3.26
N ASP A 43 16.36 -4.89 -3.36
CA ASP A 43 17.21 -5.23 -2.22
C ASP A 43 17.78 -3.95 -1.59
N GLY A 44 17.29 -3.60 -0.39
CA GLY A 44 17.65 -2.36 0.27
C GLY A 44 17.06 -2.22 1.67
N THR A 45 17.16 -1.00 2.21
CA THR A 45 16.64 -0.65 3.53
C THR A 45 15.47 0.30 3.40
N VAL A 46 14.31 -0.10 3.93
CA VAL A 46 13.15 0.77 4.12
C VAL A 46 13.31 1.50 5.44
N THR A 47 13.24 2.82 5.43
CA THR A 47 13.20 3.66 6.63
C THR A 47 11.88 4.42 6.65
N VAL A 48 11.20 4.39 7.79
CA VAL A 48 10.04 5.25 8.06
C VAL A 48 10.45 6.38 8.99
N LYS A 49 9.98 7.59 8.70
CA LYS A 49 10.03 8.74 9.61
C LYS A 49 8.61 9.19 9.94
N ASP A 50 8.32 9.39 11.22
CA ASP A 50 7.01 9.85 11.70
C ASP A 50 6.93 11.38 11.81
N ALA A 51 5.73 11.91 12.08
CA ALA A 51 5.50 13.35 12.19
C ALA A 51 6.22 14.02 13.38
N LYS A 52 6.82 13.24 14.29
CA LYS A 52 7.64 13.71 15.41
C LYS A 52 9.15 13.55 15.14
N GLY A 53 9.52 13.11 13.94
CA GLY A 53 10.90 12.87 13.53
C GLY A 53 11.51 11.56 14.04
N ALA A 54 10.73 10.66 14.65
CA ALA A 54 11.20 9.34 15.04
C ALA A 54 11.39 8.47 13.79
N GLU A 55 12.50 7.73 13.75
CA GLU A 55 12.81 6.82 12.64
C GLU A 55 12.87 5.36 13.09
N LYS A 56 12.47 4.47 12.19
CA LYS A 56 12.70 3.02 12.27
C LYS A 56 12.99 2.49 10.88
N ASP A 57 13.74 1.40 10.81
CA ASP A 57 14.13 0.79 9.55
C ASP A 57 13.99 -0.73 9.56
N ILE A 58 13.91 -1.29 8.35
CA ILE A 58 13.95 -2.73 8.11
C ILE A 58 14.54 -3.00 6.73
N ALA A 59 15.26 -4.12 6.58
CA ALA A 59 15.67 -4.60 5.28
C ALA A 59 14.45 -5.17 4.51
N THR A 60 14.44 -5.00 3.20
CA THR A 60 13.49 -5.71 2.34
C THR A 60 13.80 -7.20 2.31
N SER A 61 12.77 -8.01 2.11
CA SER A 61 12.92 -9.44 1.83
C SER A 61 13.39 -9.64 0.38
N ALA A 62 13.81 -10.87 0.04
CA ALA A 62 14.28 -11.18 -1.32
C ALA A 62 13.22 -10.98 -2.42
N ASP A 63 11.93 -10.96 -2.06
CA ASP A 63 10.80 -10.64 -2.93
C ASP A 63 10.39 -9.16 -2.90
N GLY A 64 11.18 -8.31 -2.23
CA GLY A 64 10.93 -6.87 -2.09
C GLY A 64 9.91 -6.52 -1.00
N SER A 65 9.30 -7.52 -0.34
CA SER A 65 8.31 -7.29 0.70
C SER A 65 8.95 -6.81 2.01
N PHE A 66 8.20 -6.03 2.79
CA PHE A 66 8.61 -5.61 4.13
C PHE A 66 7.42 -5.56 5.10
N THR A 67 7.72 -5.64 6.40
CA THR A 67 6.77 -5.42 7.48
C THR A 67 7.47 -4.70 8.61
N LEU A 68 7.13 -3.43 8.80
CA LEU A 68 7.79 -2.53 9.73
C LEU A 68 6.87 -2.23 10.92
N ASP A 69 7.35 -2.51 12.14
CA ASP A 69 6.63 -2.19 13.38
C ASP A 69 6.73 -0.69 13.73
N VAL A 70 5.62 0.02 13.68
CA VAL A 70 5.53 1.46 13.99
C VAL A 70 5.04 1.75 15.40
N THR A 71 5.15 0.78 16.32
CA THR A 71 4.81 0.98 17.74
C THR A 71 5.52 2.18 18.33
N GLY A 72 4.75 3.06 18.96
CA GLY A 72 5.24 4.30 19.59
C GLY A 72 5.44 5.48 18.63
N MET A 73 5.22 5.29 17.33
CA MET A 73 5.34 6.36 16.33
C MET A 73 4.01 7.07 16.09
N THR A 74 4.05 8.26 15.49
CA THR A 74 2.89 9.14 15.25
C THR A 74 2.72 9.45 13.77
N ALA A 75 1.64 8.95 13.17
CA ALA A 75 1.27 9.27 11.79
C ALA A 75 1.03 10.80 11.59
N PRO A 76 1.20 11.34 10.37
CA PRO A 76 1.57 10.63 9.14
C PRO A 76 3.05 10.23 9.07
N TYR A 77 3.32 9.29 8.19
CA TYR A 77 4.63 8.71 7.97
C TYR A 77 5.14 9.02 6.56
N LEU A 78 6.42 9.37 6.47
CA LEU A 78 7.16 9.39 5.23
C LEU A 78 8.09 8.19 5.20
N LEU A 79 7.99 7.38 4.16
CA LEU A 79 8.83 6.21 3.96
C LEU A 79 9.83 6.50 2.85
N ARG A 80 11.02 5.93 2.97
CA ARG A 80 11.98 5.84 1.89
C ARG A 80 12.55 4.43 1.79
N VAL A 81 12.90 4.00 0.59
CA VAL A 81 13.76 2.83 0.37
C VAL A 81 15.08 3.30 -0.23
N MET A 82 16.18 2.93 0.39
CA MET A 82 17.52 3.11 -0.14
C MET A 82 17.98 1.77 -0.74
N PRO A 83 17.93 1.63 -2.07
CA PRO A 83 18.38 0.40 -2.72
C PRO A 83 19.91 0.28 -2.66
N SER A 84 20.42 -0.95 -2.77
CA SER A 84 21.87 -1.18 -2.92
C SER A 84 22.46 -0.56 -4.20
N SER A 85 21.61 -0.33 -5.20
CA SER A 85 21.92 0.36 -6.45
C SER A 85 20.68 1.08 -6.97
N GLY A 86 20.83 2.32 -7.45
CA GLY A 86 19.71 3.13 -7.95
C GLY A 86 19.33 4.28 -7.00
N PRO A 87 18.31 5.09 -7.38
CA PRO A 87 17.88 6.23 -6.59
C PRO A 87 17.05 5.81 -5.38
N THR A 88 17.06 6.64 -4.33
CA THR A 88 16.12 6.53 -3.21
C THR A 88 14.71 6.78 -3.71
N LEU A 89 13.75 5.95 -3.29
CA LEU A 89 12.33 6.13 -3.60
C LEU A 89 11.54 6.47 -2.35
N TYR A 90 10.54 7.33 -2.49
CA TYR A 90 9.70 7.81 -1.40
C TYR A 90 8.26 7.35 -1.52
N SER A 91 7.59 7.20 -0.37
CA SER A 91 6.17 6.88 -0.27
C SER A 91 5.59 7.43 1.04
N TYR A 92 4.27 7.36 1.22
CA TYR A 92 3.56 8.05 2.31
C TYR A 92 2.49 7.16 2.92
N ALA A 93 2.38 7.16 4.25
CA ALA A 93 1.31 6.51 4.98
C ALA A 93 0.61 7.49 5.94
N SER A 94 -0.70 7.65 5.79
CA SER A 94 -1.52 8.55 6.63
C SER A 94 -1.83 8.02 8.05
N GLN A 95 -1.66 6.72 8.29
CA GLN A 95 -2.09 6.00 9.50
C GLN A 95 -1.39 4.64 9.61
N ASN A 96 -1.49 4.03 10.80
CA ASN A 96 -1.00 2.68 11.10
C ASN A 96 -1.76 1.60 10.33
N GLY A 97 -1.14 0.43 10.13
CA GLY A 97 -1.80 -0.73 9.55
C GLY A 97 -1.97 -0.68 8.03
N GLN A 98 -1.40 0.33 7.36
CA GLN A 98 -1.51 0.46 5.91
C GLN A 98 -0.49 -0.41 5.18
N THR A 99 -0.90 -0.89 4.01
CA THR A 99 0.00 -1.35 2.96
C THR A 99 0.55 -0.15 2.21
N ILE A 100 1.85 -0.11 1.95
CA ILE A 100 2.58 1.01 1.36
C ILE A 100 3.58 0.49 0.34
N ASN A 101 3.39 0.85 -0.91
CA ASN A 101 4.29 0.51 -1.99
C ASN A 101 5.39 1.56 -2.11
N LEU A 102 6.61 1.11 -2.39
CA LEU A 102 7.77 1.96 -2.65
C LEU A 102 8.23 1.67 -4.08
N THR A 103 7.71 2.45 -5.03
CA THR A 103 7.93 2.27 -6.47
C THR A 103 8.27 3.60 -7.14
N PRO A 104 8.76 3.59 -8.39
CA PRO A 104 8.97 4.82 -9.15
C PRO A 104 7.69 5.66 -9.30
N THR A 105 6.51 5.03 -9.37
CA THR A 105 5.22 5.73 -9.48
C THR A 105 4.82 6.44 -8.18
N THR A 106 5.00 5.80 -7.01
CA THR A 106 4.74 6.45 -5.71
C THR A 106 5.75 7.56 -5.45
N ASN A 107 7.00 7.38 -5.88
CA ASN A 107 8.03 8.41 -5.78
C ASN A 107 7.69 9.65 -6.61
N LEU A 108 7.24 9.47 -7.86
CA LEU A 108 6.77 10.57 -8.70
C LEU A 108 5.55 11.27 -8.09
N ALA A 109 4.59 10.51 -7.56
CA ALA A 109 3.43 11.09 -6.88
C ALA A 109 3.84 11.91 -5.64
N MET A 110 4.83 11.44 -4.86
CA MET A 110 5.39 12.22 -3.75
C MET A 110 6.06 13.51 -4.22
N PHE A 111 6.84 13.44 -5.31
CA PHE A 111 7.48 14.60 -5.92
C PHE A 111 6.44 15.66 -6.35
N LEU A 112 5.37 15.24 -7.02
CA LEU A 112 4.27 16.13 -7.43
C LEU A 112 3.51 16.68 -6.21
N ALA A 113 3.21 15.86 -5.21
CA ALA A 113 2.52 16.28 -3.99
C ALA A 113 3.33 17.32 -3.19
N ALA A 114 4.66 17.22 -3.22
CA ALA A 114 5.59 18.17 -2.62
C ALA A 114 5.82 19.43 -3.47
N GLY A 115 5.08 19.60 -4.57
CA GLY A 115 5.21 20.76 -5.45
C GLY A 115 6.50 20.74 -6.27
N GLN A 116 6.97 19.56 -6.67
CA GLN A 116 8.18 19.35 -7.47
C GLN A 116 9.44 19.89 -6.76
N THR A 117 9.58 19.56 -5.47
CA THR A 117 10.71 19.95 -4.63
C THR A 117 11.58 18.75 -4.26
N ASP A 118 12.76 19.03 -3.70
CA ASP A 118 13.71 18.02 -3.27
C ASP A 118 13.13 17.13 -2.14
N LEU A 119 12.91 15.85 -2.46
CA LEU A 119 12.37 14.85 -1.55
C LEU A 119 13.37 14.46 -0.44
N ASP A 120 14.68 14.53 -0.68
CA ASP A 120 15.70 14.27 0.34
C ASP A 120 15.68 15.38 1.41
N ALA A 121 15.52 16.63 0.96
CA ALA A 121 15.34 17.77 1.85
C ALA A 121 14.03 17.66 2.65
N MET A 122 12.92 17.30 1.99
CA MET A 122 11.64 17.05 2.66
C MET A 122 11.74 15.93 3.70
N TYR A 123 12.43 14.84 3.39
CA TYR A 123 12.64 13.75 4.35
C TYR A 123 13.46 14.18 5.56
N THR A 124 14.48 15.01 5.34
CA THR A 124 15.33 15.52 6.41
C THR A 124 14.55 16.43 7.37
N SER A 125 13.66 17.27 6.84
CA SER A 125 12.85 18.22 7.62
C SER A 125 11.46 17.72 8.00
N TRP A 126 11.15 16.45 7.73
CA TRP A 126 9.80 15.90 7.88
C TRP A 126 9.23 16.09 9.29
N ASP A 127 8.09 16.77 9.35
CA ASP A 127 7.30 17.06 10.55
C ASP A 127 5.82 16.65 10.42
N GLY A 128 5.50 15.90 9.35
CA GLY A 128 4.14 15.49 9.03
C GLY A 128 3.28 16.54 8.33
N THR A 129 3.82 17.73 8.01
CA THR A 129 3.04 18.85 7.44
C THR A 129 3.46 19.24 6.02
N ALA A 130 4.64 18.80 5.56
CA ALA A 130 5.16 19.15 4.23
C ALA A 130 4.23 18.69 3.08
N VAL A 131 3.53 17.56 3.27
CA VAL A 131 2.44 17.11 2.38
C VAL A 131 1.25 16.61 3.20
N THR A 132 0.05 16.81 2.67
CA THR A 132 -1.20 16.28 3.22
C THR A 132 -1.65 15.03 2.47
N ALA A 133 -2.47 14.19 3.11
CA ALA A 133 -3.07 13.02 2.46
C ALA A 133 -3.85 13.38 1.17
N THR A 134 -4.52 14.55 1.15
CA THR A 134 -5.23 15.05 -0.03
C THR A 134 -4.29 15.41 -1.18
N GLN A 135 -3.15 16.05 -0.89
CA GLN A 135 -2.14 16.35 -1.91
C GLN A 135 -1.54 15.06 -2.50
N VAL A 136 -1.22 14.09 -1.64
CA VAL A 136 -0.71 12.78 -2.06
C VAL A 136 -1.74 12.05 -2.93
N ALA A 137 -3.01 11.99 -2.52
CA ALA A 137 -4.07 11.36 -3.31
C ALA A 137 -4.32 12.07 -4.65
N THR A 138 -4.20 13.39 -4.70
CA THR A 138 -4.33 14.15 -5.95
C THR A 138 -3.19 13.83 -6.91
N ALA A 139 -1.95 13.86 -6.42
CA ALA A 139 -0.78 13.55 -7.20
C ALA A 139 -0.74 12.09 -7.68
N GLU A 140 -1.13 11.16 -6.81
CA GLU A 140 -1.34 9.74 -7.16
C GLU A 140 -2.33 9.60 -8.31
N GLY A 141 -3.46 10.32 -8.23
CA GLY A 141 -4.46 10.35 -9.29
C GLY A 141 -3.91 10.86 -10.62
N THR A 142 -3.08 11.92 -10.60
CA THR A 142 -2.43 12.45 -11.81
C THR A 142 -1.45 11.44 -12.42
N VAL A 143 -0.61 10.78 -11.60
CA VAL A 143 0.30 9.73 -12.10
C VAL A 143 -0.50 8.59 -12.72
N ARG A 144 -1.54 8.12 -12.04
CA ARG A 144 -2.42 7.05 -12.54
C ARG A 144 -3.13 7.43 -13.84
N ALA A 145 -3.56 8.68 -13.99
CA ALA A 145 -4.20 9.18 -15.21
C ALA A 145 -3.26 9.14 -16.43
N ASN A 146 -1.96 9.35 -16.22
CA ASN A 146 -0.94 9.26 -17.27
C ASN A 146 -0.56 7.81 -17.63
N LEU A 147 -1.00 6.83 -16.84
CA LEU A 147 -0.68 5.41 -17.02
C LEU A 147 -1.88 4.54 -17.43
N VAL A 148 -3.01 5.16 -17.80
CA VAL A 148 -4.26 4.44 -18.14
C VAL A 148 -4.01 3.33 -19.17
N THR A 149 -3.35 3.66 -20.29
CA THR A 149 -3.10 2.68 -21.37
C THR A 149 -2.29 1.48 -20.87
N GLN A 150 -1.22 1.73 -20.10
CA GLN A 150 -0.32 0.70 -19.59
C GLN A 150 -1.02 -0.17 -18.55
N MET A 151 -1.75 0.46 -17.61
CA MET A 151 -2.46 -0.25 -16.54
C MET A 151 -3.65 -1.07 -17.07
N GLU A 152 -4.42 -0.56 -18.03
CA GLU A 152 -5.50 -1.32 -18.67
C GLU A 152 -4.96 -2.50 -19.48
N ALA A 153 -3.82 -2.33 -20.18
CA ALA A 153 -3.15 -3.42 -20.89
C ALA A 153 -2.67 -4.53 -19.93
N ALA A 154 -2.31 -4.17 -18.70
CA ALA A 154 -1.98 -5.11 -17.62
C ALA A 154 -3.21 -5.68 -16.89
N GLY A 155 -4.44 -5.32 -17.30
CA GLY A 155 -5.69 -5.83 -16.73
C GLY A 155 -6.09 -5.19 -15.39
N LEU A 156 -5.57 -4.00 -15.08
CA LEU A 156 -5.90 -3.27 -13.85
C LEU A 156 -7.12 -2.37 -14.04
N ASP A 157 -7.95 -2.26 -13.00
CA ASP A 157 -9.02 -1.27 -12.93
C ASP A 157 -8.44 0.08 -12.48
N VAL A 158 -8.04 0.89 -13.45
CA VAL A 158 -7.37 2.17 -13.23
C VAL A 158 -8.19 3.14 -12.39
N ALA A 159 -9.53 3.05 -12.41
CA ALA A 159 -10.35 3.97 -11.64
C ALA A 159 -10.36 3.67 -10.13
N ASN A 160 -10.08 2.41 -9.75
CA ASN A 160 -10.12 1.94 -8.37
C ASN A 160 -8.76 1.49 -7.82
N TYR A 161 -7.72 1.44 -8.66
CA TYR A 161 -6.37 1.04 -8.26
C TYR A 161 -5.64 2.18 -7.54
N ASP A 162 -5.20 1.95 -6.30
CA ASP A 162 -4.37 2.90 -5.54
C ASP A 162 -2.89 2.49 -5.64
N LEU A 163 -2.05 3.34 -6.23
CA LEU A 163 -0.63 3.07 -6.42
C LEU A 163 0.15 2.91 -5.09
N PHE A 164 -0.29 3.58 -4.02
CA PHE A 164 0.35 3.52 -2.71
C PHE A 164 -0.11 2.30 -1.91
N THR A 165 -1.41 2.00 -1.90
CA THR A 165 -1.97 1.07 -0.91
C THR A 165 -2.43 -0.27 -1.48
N SER A 166 -2.54 -0.42 -2.79
CA SER A 166 -2.91 -1.70 -3.41
C SER A 166 -1.75 -2.69 -3.28
N ALA A 167 -1.96 -3.77 -2.54
CA ALA A 167 -0.96 -4.82 -2.38
C ALA A 167 -0.63 -5.49 -3.73
N PHE A 168 0.66 -5.70 -4.00
CA PHE A 168 1.14 -6.43 -5.17
C PHE A 168 2.40 -7.22 -4.86
N ALA A 169 2.76 -8.16 -5.74
CA ALA A 169 4.01 -8.91 -5.70
C ALA A 169 4.88 -8.51 -6.89
N ALA A 170 6.20 -8.41 -6.67
CA ALA A 170 7.17 -8.14 -7.72
C ALA A 170 7.45 -9.41 -8.56
N ASN A 171 6.52 -9.76 -9.44
CA ASN A 171 6.49 -11.02 -10.21
C ASN A 171 6.25 -10.84 -11.72
N GLY A 172 6.33 -9.62 -12.24
CA GLY A 172 6.11 -9.24 -13.65
C GLY A 172 4.64 -9.24 -14.09
N LEU A 173 3.68 -9.26 -13.16
CA LEU A 173 2.24 -9.26 -13.47
C LEU A 173 1.52 -8.05 -12.88
N GLY A 174 0.38 -7.67 -13.49
CA GLY A 174 -0.42 -6.54 -13.03
C GLY A 174 0.40 -5.25 -12.99
N ILE A 175 0.42 -4.57 -11.84
CA ILE A 175 1.19 -3.32 -11.71
C ILE A 175 2.69 -3.55 -11.87
N ASP A 176 3.22 -4.72 -11.51
CA ASP A 176 4.65 -4.96 -11.59
C ASP A 176 5.13 -5.09 -13.04
N GLY A 177 4.32 -5.73 -13.90
CA GLY A 177 4.57 -5.72 -15.34
C GLY A 177 4.51 -4.31 -15.95
N VAL A 178 3.66 -3.43 -15.41
CA VAL A 178 3.69 -2.01 -15.79
C VAL A 178 4.99 -1.34 -15.34
N LEU A 179 5.48 -1.63 -14.14
CA LEU A 179 6.74 -1.09 -13.65
C LEU A 179 7.95 -1.59 -14.46
N ASP A 180 7.92 -2.83 -14.94
CA ASP A 180 8.94 -3.41 -15.83
C ASP A 180 9.07 -2.65 -17.16
N ASP A 181 7.93 -2.15 -17.67
CA ASP A 181 7.84 -1.45 -18.95
C ASP A 181 8.00 0.07 -18.83
N LEU A 182 8.32 0.60 -17.64
CA LEU A 182 8.43 2.04 -17.38
C LEU A 182 9.80 2.44 -16.86
N ILE A 183 10.26 3.61 -17.28
CA ILE A 183 11.39 4.30 -16.68
C ILE A 183 10.89 5.63 -16.14
N ILE A 184 10.76 5.67 -14.81
CA ILE A 184 10.42 6.89 -14.07
C ILE A 184 11.57 7.21 -13.13
N THR A 185 12.18 8.38 -13.31
CA THR A 185 13.28 8.84 -12.44
C THR A 185 12.98 10.27 -12.02
N VAL A 186 13.01 10.54 -10.72
CA VAL A 186 12.95 11.90 -10.17
C VAL A 186 14.37 12.35 -9.87
N ASP A 187 14.75 13.51 -10.38
CA ASP A 187 16.02 14.18 -10.05
C ASP A 187 15.72 15.36 -9.11
N SER A 188 15.92 15.11 -7.82
CA SER A 188 15.76 16.10 -6.75
C SER A 188 16.75 17.26 -6.85
N GLY A 189 17.89 17.11 -7.54
CA GLY A 189 18.88 18.17 -7.70
C GLY A 189 18.48 19.20 -8.76
N THR A 190 17.71 18.78 -9.76
CA THR A 190 17.22 19.64 -10.84
C THR A 190 15.72 19.92 -10.76
N ASN A 191 15.02 19.38 -9.76
CA ASN A 191 13.57 19.42 -9.62
C ASN A 191 12.87 18.99 -10.91
N SER A 192 13.33 17.89 -11.51
CA SER A 192 12.80 17.37 -12.76
C SER A 192 12.55 15.87 -12.67
N PHE A 193 11.86 15.31 -13.65
CA PHE A 193 11.68 13.88 -13.76
C PHE A 193 11.71 13.42 -15.22
N ILE A 194 12.04 12.14 -15.40
CA ILE A 194 11.92 11.42 -16.66
C ILE A 194 10.71 10.51 -16.57
N PHE A 195 9.93 10.43 -17.65
CA PHE A 195 8.73 9.60 -17.75
C PHE A 195 8.68 8.96 -19.15
N THR A 196 9.28 7.78 -19.29
CA THR A 196 9.37 7.07 -20.57
C THR A 196 8.93 5.62 -20.43
N ASP A 197 8.72 4.95 -21.55
CA ASP A 197 8.62 3.48 -21.57
C ASP A 197 10.00 2.82 -21.38
N GLY A 198 10.02 1.48 -21.30
CA GLY A 198 11.23 0.67 -21.17
C GLY A 198 12.19 0.74 -22.36
N SER A 199 11.75 1.30 -23.50
CA SER A 199 12.61 1.60 -24.66
C SER A 199 13.25 2.99 -24.60
N GLY A 200 12.82 3.82 -23.66
CA GLY A 200 13.23 5.22 -23.51
C GLY A 200 12.39 6.20 -24.36
N ALA A 201 11.28 5.76 -24.94
CA ALA A 201 10.37 6.65 -25.64
C ALA A 201 9.56 7.48 -24.63
N ASP A 202 9.54 8.80 -24.83
CA ASP A 202 8.73 9.71 -24.03
C ASP A 202 7.24 9.35 -24.15
N LEU A 203 6.62 9.09 -23.01
CA LEU A 203 5.18 8.80 -22.95
C LEU A 203 4.33 10.07 -22.93
N GLY A 204 4.95 11.23 -22.67
CA GLY A 204 4.27 12.48 -22.39
C GLY A 204 3.63 12.43 -21.01
N PHE A 205 3.93 13.42 -20.17
CA PHE A 205 3.27 13.60 -18.88
C PHE A 205 2.46 14.89 -18.90
N ASP A 206 1.16 14.78 -18.62
CA ASP A 206 0.25 15.90 -18.46
C ASP A 206 -0.15 16.01 -16.98
N ASP A 207 0.34 17.08 -16.34
CA ASP A 207 0.12 17.38 -14.92
C ASP A 207 -1.28 17.94 -14.63
N ALA A 208 -2.05 18.28 -15.66
CA ALA A 208 -3.44 18.70 -15.57
C ALA A 208 -4.43 17.53 -15.64
N LEU A 209 -3.96 16.30 -15.91
CA LEU A 209 -4.84 15.13 -15.95
C LEU A 209 -5.36 14.78 -14.56
N ALA A 210 -6.67 14.59 -14.50
CA ALA A 210 -7.35 13.96 -13.38
C ALA A 210 -7.55 12.47 -13.68
N PRO A 211 -7.52 11.59 -12.66
CA PRO A 211 -7.78 10.16 -12.87
C PRO A 211 -9.19 9.95 -13.44
N PRO A 212 -9.38 8.92 -14.30
CA PRO A 212 -10.70 8.59 -14.79
C PRO A 212 -11.64 8.31 -13.61
N ALA A 213 -12.84 8.91 -13.66
CA ALA A 213 -13.86 8.63 -12.65
C ALA A 213 -14.22 7.13 -12.67
N PRO A 214 -14.54 6.52 -11.51
CA PRO A 214 -15.09 5.17 -11.48
C PRO A 214 -16.25 5.06 -12.46
N THR A 215 -16.22 4.04 -13.31
CA THR A 215 -17.38 3.74 -14.14
C THR A 215 -18.55 3.50 -13.20
N ALA A 216 -19.64 4.26 -13.37
CA ALA A 216 -20.84 4.02 -12.60
C ALA A 216 -21.24 2.55 -12.83
N PRO A 217 -21.65 1.79 -11.79
CA PRO A 217 -22.10 0.43 -11.99
C PRO A 217 -23.18 0.45 -13.07
N THR A 218 -22.98 -0.35 -14.11
CA THR A 218 -24.02 -0.57 -15.11
C THR A 218 -25.23 -1.07 -14.33
N ALA A 219 -26.30 -0.26 -14.28
CA ALA A 219 -27.54 -0.67 -13.65
C ALA A 219 -27.92 -2.04 -14.23
N PRO A 220 -28.30 -3.03 -13.40
CA PRO A 220 -28.77 -4.30 -13.90
C PRO A 220 -29.85 -4.03 -14.94
N GLY A 221 -29.58 -4.37 -16.20
CA GLY A 221 -30.50 -4.13 -17.30
C GLY A 221 -31.85 -4.74 -16.97
N ASP A 222 -32.91 -3.95 -17.21
CA ASP A 222 -34.31 -4.34 -17.02
C ASP A 222 -34.52 -5.79 -17.42
N ALA A 223 -34.81 -6.64 -16.42
CA ALA A 223 -35.32 -7.96 -16.69
C ALA A 223 -36.59 -7.80 -17.53
N ILE A 224 -36.52 -8.29 -18.77
CA ILE A 224 -37.64 -8.34 -19.71
C ILE A 224 -38.80 -9.03 -18.99
N SER A 225 -39.82 -8.24 -18.65
CA SER A 225 -41.04 -8.73 -18.01
C SER A 225 -41.77 -9.65 -18.99
N ILE A 226 -41.74 -10.95 -18.73
CA ILE A 226 -42.46 -11.95 -19.52
C ILE A 226 -43.95 -11.73 -19.27
N VAL A 227 -44.62 -11.06 -20.22
CA VAL A 227 -46.08 -10.98 -20.27
C VAL A 227 -46.62 -12.40 -20.42
N THR A 228 -47.20 -12.93 -19.35
CA THR A 228 -47.95 -14.18 -19.39
C THR A 228 -49.30 -13.87 -20.02
N VAL A 229 -49.50 -14.30 -21.27
CA VAL A 229 -50.82 -14.26 -21.93
C VAL A 229 -51.62 -15.45 -21.41
N SER A 230 -52.73 -15.19 -20.75
CA SER A 230 -53.79 -16.18 -20.46
C SER A 230 -54.96 -15.98 -21.42
#